data_AF-A0A967A9M7-F1
#
_entry.id   AF-A0A967A9M7-F1
#
_cell.length_a   1.000
_cell.length_b   1.000
_cell.length_c   1.000
_cell.angle_alpha   90.00
_cell.angle_beta   90.00
_cell.angle_gamma   90.00
#
_symmetry.space_group_name_H-M   'P 1'
#
loop_
_entity.id
_entity.type
_entity.pdbx_description
1 polymer ?
#
loop_
_entity_poly.entity_id
_entity_poly.type
_entity_poly.pdbx_seq_one_letter_code
_entity_poly.pdbx_strand_id
1 'polypeptide(L)'
;MKDLEVSRSDPRQSSLYNFALGAVYSLARAEQLGYPRQSQEPGRVWRRIEETKGLVLRMLVDGQPPEQGEWLAGFYFNDAIVRLDLAFEHILRYVGNLGPPAAIGEVREVATRKSFPSELLTIWSERGRNADNMLKHRSLEVLEDTGISFSDALSVMENLVCALDWVLRNLSPEEIA
;
A
#
# COMPACT_ATOMS: atom_id res chain seq x y z
N MET A 1 6.06 9.00 34.11
CA MET A 1 5.38 8.63 32.86
C MET A 1 4.22 9.59 32.72
N LYS A 2 4.28 10.52 31.75
CA LYS A 2 3.14 11.38 31.42
C LYS A 2 2.10 10.48 30.76
N ASP A 3 0.89 10.49 31.30
CA ASP A 3 -0.26 9.85 30.68
C ASP A 3 -0.39 10.37 29.24
N LEU A 4 -0.20 9.46 28.28
CA LEU A 4 -0.59 9.68 26.90
C LEU A 4 -2.11 9.66 26.91
N GLU A 5 -2.72 10.83 27.16
CA GLU A 5 -4.10 11.06 26.78
C GLU A 5 -4.17 10.77 25.28
N VAL A 6 -4.72 9.61 24.94
CA VAL A 6 -5.16 9.30 23.58
C VAL A 6 -6.33 10.23 23.33
N SER A 7 -6.02 11.47 22.95
CA SER A 7 -6.95 12.37 22.29
C SER A 7 -7.67 11.53 21.23
N ARG A 8 -9.00 11.61 21.18
CA ARG A 8 -9.79 10.94 20.13
C ARG A 8 -9.30 11.49 18.79
N SER A 9 -8.34 10.79 18.20
CA SER A 9 -7.78 11.14 16.90
C SER A 9 -8.94 11.20 15.92
N ASP A 10 -9.00 12.25 15.11
CA ASP A 10 -9.97 12.35 14.01
C ASP A 10 -9.95 11.02 13.25
N PRO A 11 -11.10 10.36 13.01
CA PRO A 11 -11.18 9.15 12.20
C PRO A 11 -10.41 9.25 10.87
N ARG A 12 -10.34 10.46 10.27
CA ARG A 12 -9.52 10.75 9.09
C ARG A 12 -8.03 10.57 9.38
N GLN A 13 -7.53 11.12 10.48
CA GLN A 13 -6.13 10.92 10.90
C GLN A 13 -5.81 9.47 11.24
N SER A 14 -6.69 8.76 11.97
CA SER A 14 -6.49 7.34 12.27
C SER A 14 -6.41 6.52 10.98
N SER A 15 -7.21 6.85 9.96
CA SER A 15 -7.19 6.16 8.68
C SER A 15 -5.85 6.31 7.94
N LEU A 16 -5.20 7.48 8.01
CA LEU A 16 -3.90 7.74 7.40
C LEU A 16 -2.83 6.78 7.94
N TYR A 17 -2.74 6.67 9.27
CA TYR A 17 -1.77 5.81 9.92
C TYR A 17 -2.09 4.33 9.78
N ASN A 18 -3.38 3.95 9.76
CA ASN A 18 -3.76 2.54 9.66
C ASN A 18 -3.33 1.90 8.33
N PHE A 19 -3.49 2.60 7.21
CA PHE A 19 -3.03 2.07 5.92
C PHE A 19 -1.51 2.04 5.83
N ALA A 20 -0.82 3.08 6.30
CA ALA A 20 0.64 3.13 6.32
C ALA A 20 1.24 1.99 7.19
N LEU A 21 0.73 1.82 8.41
CA LEU A 21 1.16 0.76 9.32
C LEU A 21 0.86 -0.63 8.76
N GLY A 22 -0.31 -0.80 8.15
CA GLY A 22 -0.67 -2.04 7.47
C GLY A 22 0.28 -2.35 6.31
N ALA A 23 0.65 -1.35 5.50
CA ALA A 23 1.61 -1.52 4.43
C ALA A 23 3.01 -1.92 4.96
N VAL A 24 3.48 -1.29 6.03
CA VAL A 24 4.76 -1.65 6.68
C VAL A 24 4.73 -3.10 7.17
N TYR A 25 3.68 -3.47 7.89
CA TYR A 25 3.50 -4.83 8.38
C TYR A 25 3.52 -5.85 7.23
N SER A 26 2.77 -5.57 6.16
CA SER A 26 2.67 -6.46 5.01
C SER A 26 3.99 -6.57 4.23
N LEU A 27 4.75 -5.48 4.05
CA LEU A 27 6.10 -5.55 3.48
C LEU A 27 7.07 -6.38 4.33
N ALA A 28 7.09 -6.13 5.65
CA ALA A 28 7.94 -6.87 6.58
C ALA A 28 7.59 -8.36 6.57
N ARG A 29 6.29 -8.70 6.51
CA ARG A 29 5.86 -10.09 6.45
C ARG A 29 6.21 -10.76 5.12
N ALA A 30 6.07 -10.05 4.00
CA ALA A 30 6.50 -10.53 2.69
C ALA A 30 8.02 -10.80 2.66
N GLU A 31 8.82 -9.93 3.27
CA GLU A 31 10.27 -10.11 3.39
C GLU A 31 10.63 -11.34 4.24
N GLN A 32 10.01 -11.50 5.41
CA GLN A 32 10.21 -12.65 6.29
C GLN A 32 9.90 -13.98 5.59
N LEU A 33 8.89 -13.99 4.72
CA LEU A 33 8.49 -15.15 3.92
C LEU A 33 9.35 -15.34 2.66
N GLY A 34 10.33 -14.49 2.42
CA GLY A 34 11.32 -14.62 1.34
C GLY A 34 10.91 -14.04 -0.01
N TYR A 35 9.87 -13.19 -0.07
CA TYR A 35 9.36 -12.62 -1.32
C TYR A 35 10.45 -12.03 -2.23
N PRO A 36 11.41 -11.19 -1.75
CA PRO A 36 12.39 -10.55 -2.63
C PRO A 36 13.21 -11.57 -3.44
N ARG A 37 13.60 -12.68 -2.80
CA ARG A 37 14.36 -13.76 -3.43
C ARG A 37 13.52 -14.54 -4.43
N GLN A 38 12.30 -14.93 -4.02
CA GLN A 38 11.35 -15.67 -4.86
C GLN A 38 10.91 -14.87 -6.09
N SER A 39 10.84 -13.54 -5.96
CA SER A 39 10.34 -12.66 -7.03
C SER A 39 11.21 -12.66 -8.28
N GLN A 40 12.47 -13.09 -8.18
CA GLN A 40 13.42 -13.13 -9.31
C GLN A 40 13.45 -14.49 -10.02
N GLU A 41 12.67 -15.49 -9.56
CA GLU A 41 12.72 -16.85 -10.12
C GLU A 41 11.84 -17.01 -11.38
N PRO A 42 12.38 -17.61 -12.46
CA PRO A 42 11.58 -17.98 -13.64
C PRO A 42 10.44 -18.97 -13.28
N GLY A 43 9.28 -18.81 -13.92
CA GLY A 43 8.14 -19.73 -13.73
C GLY A 43 7.37 -19.57 -12.41
N ARG A 44 7.67 -18.53 -11.62
CA ARG A 44 7.01 -18.23 -10.33
C ARG A 44 5.47 -18.18 -10.41
N VAL A 45 4.93 -17.69 -11.53
CA VAL A 45 3.48 -17.53 -11.72
C VAL A 45 2.79 -18.88 -11.72
N TRP A 46 3.30 -19.80 -12.53
CA TRP A 46 2.75 -21.15 -12.62
C TRP A 46 2.89 -21.90 -11.31
N ARG A 47 4.02 -21.74 -10.61
CA ARG A 47 4.23 -22.31 -9.27
C ARG A 47 3.21 -21.77 -8.26
N ARG A 48 2.98 -20.45 -8.23
CA ARG A 48 1.94 -19.82 -7.38
C ARG A 48 0.53 -20.29 -7.72
N ILE A 49 0.19 -20.48 -9.00
CA ILE A 49 -1.13 -20.98 -9.40
C ILE A 49 -1.34 -22.40 -8.85
N GLU A 50 -0.36 -23.28 -9.01
CA GLU A 50 -0.45 -24.65 -8.48
C GLU A 50 -0.44 -24.69 -6.95
N GLU A 51 0.38 -23.86 -6.30
CA GLU A 51 0.33 -23.67 -4.85
C GLU A 51 -1.05 -23.21 -4.38
N THR A 52 -1.67 -22.26 -5.09
CA THR A 52 -3.01 -21.73 -4.77
C THR A 52 -4.05 -22.84 -4.84
N LYS A 53 -4.03 -23.69 -5.87
CA LYS A 53 -4.94 -24.83 -5.99
C LYS A 53 -4.80 -25.80 -4.82
N GLY A 54 -3.55 -26.19 -4.51
CA GLY A 54 -3.27 -27.05 -3.36
C GLY A 54 -3.62 -26.39 -2.02
N LEU A 55 -3.56 -25.06 -1.95
CA LEU A 55 -3.97 -24.29 -0.78
C LEU A 55 -5.47 -24.28 -0.55
N VAL A 56 -6.25 -24.00 -1.59
CA VAL A 56 -7.72 -24.03 -1.51
C VAL A 56 -8.18 -25.42 -1.07
N LEU A 57 -7.60 -26.49 -1.63
CA LEU A 57 -7.92 -27.85 -1.23
C LEU A 57 -7.59 -28.13 0.25
N ARG A 58 -6.44 -27.67 0.76
CA ARG A 58 -6.07 -27.82 2.18
C ARG A 58 -6.99 -27.00 3.09
N MET A 59 -7.32 -25.77 2.73
CA MET A 59 -8.23 -24.93 3.50
C MET A 59 -9.65 -25.52 3.56
N LEU A 60 -10.10 -26.18 2.49
CA LEU A 60 -11.39 -26.89 2.46
C LEU A 60 -11.43 -28.13 3.38
N VAL A 61 -10.28 -28.74 3.67
CA VAL A 61 -10.18 -29.94 4.51
C VAL A 61 -9.88 -29.58 5.97
N ASP A 62 -8.87 -28.75 6.20
CA ASP A 62 -8.32 -28.48 7.54
C ASP A 62 -8.86 -27.17 8.16
N GLY A 63 -9.50 -26.31 7.37
CA GLY A 63 -10.08 -25.04 7.82
C GLY A 63 -9.05 -23.97 8.23
N GLN A 64 -7.75 -24.24 8.08
CA GLN A 64 -6.68 -23.32 8.48
C GLN A 64 -5.93 -22.78 7.26
N PRO A 65 -5.67 -21.45 7.20
CA PRO A 65 -4.81 -20.88 6.18
C PRO A 65 -3.35 -21.29 6.40
N PRO A 66 -2.51 -21.25 5.35
CA PRO A 66 -1.08 -21.51 5.50
C PRO A 66 -0.41 -20.40 6.31
N GLU A 67 0.62 -20.76 7.07
CA GLU A 67 1.45 -19.78 7.78
C GLU A 67 2.72 -19.39 7.01
N GLN A 68 3.04 -20.14 5.93
CA GLN A 68 4.27 -20.02 5.13
C GLN A 68 4.00 -20.31 3.64
N GLY A 69 4.97 -19.99 2.78
CA GLY A 69 4.97 -20.33 1.34
C GLY A 69 4.98 -19.11 0.41
N GLU A 70 5.28 -19.33 -0.87
CA GLU A 70 5.44 -18.26 -1.86
C GLU A 70 4.12 -17.53 -2.14
N TRP A 71 3.00 -18.27 -2.16
CA TRP A 71 1.67 -17.67 -2.25
C TRP A 71 1.42 -16.64 -1.13
N LEU A 72 1.71 -17.00 0.12
CA LEU A 72 1.47 -16.12 1.26
C LEU A 72 2.41 -14.91 1.24
N ALA A 73 3.66 -15.11 0.85
CA ALA A 73 4.62 -14.03 0.63
C ALA A 73 4.08 -13.03 -0.41
N GLY A 74 3.52 -13.54 -1.52
CA GLY A 74 2.90 -12.73 -2.56
C GLY A 74 1.61 -12.04 -2.14
N PHE A 75 0.78 -12.70 -1.33
CA PHE A 75 -0.41 -12.09 -0.73
C PHE A 75 -0.04 -10.85 0.08
N TYR A 76 0.91 -10.97 1.00
CA TYR A 76 1.35 -9.83 1.81
C TYR A 76 2.00 -8.72 0.98
N PHE A 77 2.80 -9.07 -0.04
CA PHE A 77 3.37 -8.05 -0.92
C PHE A 77 2.28 -7.28 -1.66
N ASN A 78 1.30 -7.96 -2.25
CA ASN A 78 0.19 -7.32 -2.97
C ASN A 78 -0.67 -6.46 -2.03
N ASP A 79 -0.98 -6.96 -0.84
CA ASP A 79 -1.70 -6.19 0.18
C ASP A 79 -0.93 -4.93 0.60
N ALA A 80 0.40 -4.99 0.68
CA ALA A 80 1.22 -3.82 0.92
C ALA A 80 1.09 -2.77 -0.20
N ILE A 81 1.14 -3.18 -1.48
CA ILE A 81 1.01 -2.24 -2.62
C ILE A 81 -0.34 -1.52 -2.59
N VAL A 82 -1.43 -2.27 -2.39
CA VAL A 82 -2.79 -1.70 -2.30
C VAL A 82 -2.86 -0.69 -1.14
N ARG A 83 -2.31 -1.04 0.02
CA ARG A 83 -2.31 -0.14 1.19
C ARG A 83 -1.44 1.09 1.00
N LEU A 84 -0.31 0.98 0.30
CA LEU A 84 0.53 2.12 -0.05
C LEU A 84 -0.23 3.13 -0.92
N ASP A 85 -0.93 2.65 -1.97
CA ASP A 85 -1.76 3.51 -2.82
C ASP A 85 -2.89 4.18 -2.02
N LEU A 86 -3.60 3.39 -1.21
CA LEU A 86 -4.70 3.90 -0.37
C LEU A 86 -4.21 4.92 0.68
N ALA A 87 -3.06 4.67 1.32
CA ALA A 87 -2.50 5.61 2.28
C ALA A 87 -2.18 6.96 1.63
N PHE A 88 -1.55 6.95 0.46
CA PHE A 88 -1.29 8.16 -0.32
C PHE A 88 -2.56 8.87 -0.74
N GLU A 89 -3.54 8.14 -1.28
CA GLU A 89 -4.82 8.71 -1.67
C GLU A 89 -5.50 9.41 -0.49
N HIS A 90 -5.48 8.78 0.69
CA HIS A 90 -6.02 9.39 1.91
C HIS A 90 -5.25 10.65 2.32
N ILE A 91 -3.92 10.67 2.23
CA ILE A 91 -3.12 11.88 2.49
C ILE A 91 -3.55 13.01 1.56
N LEU A 92 -3.65 12.75 0.26
CA LEU A 92 -3.99 13.81 -0.69
C LEU A 92 -5.42 14.31 -0.52
N ARG A 93 -6.35 13.41 -0.23
CA ARG A 93 -7.74 13.77 0.13
C ARG A 93 -7.77 14.63 1.38
N TYR A 94 -6.96 14.29 2.38
CA TYR A 94 -6.84 15.06 3.60
C TYR A 94 -6.27 16.46 3.35
N VAL A 95 -5.18 16.57 2.59
CA VAL A 95 -4.58 17.85 2.17
C VAL A 95 -5.57 18.73 1.40
N GLY A 96 -6.40 18.10 0.56
CA GLY A 96 -7.43 18.80 -0.20
C GLY A 96 -8.74 19.08 0.54
N ASN A 97 -8.90 18.57 1.77
CA ASN A 97 -10.19 18.49 2.45
C ASN A 97 -11.31 17.92 1.56
N LEU A 98 -11.00 16.85 0.82
CA LEU A 98 -11.89 16.20 -0.14
C LEU A 98 -12.44 14.89 0.42
N GLY A 99 -13.76 14.75 0.39
CA GLY A 99 -14.42 13.47 0.65
C GLY A 99 -14.59 12.63 -0.62
N PRO A 100 -14.93 11.34 -0.49
CA PRO A 100 -15.55 10.60 -1.58
C PRO A 100 -16.84 11.33 -2.03
N PRO A 101 -17.15 11.40 -3.34
CA PRO A 101 -16.58 10.63 -4.44
C PRO A 101 -15.53 11.37 -5.31
N ALA A 102 -14.78 12.35 -4.77
CA ALA A 102 -13.84 13.14 -5.58
C ALA A 102 -12.88 12.25 -6.38
N ALA A 103 -12.74 12.55 -7.67
CA ALA A 103 -11.94 11.75 -8.59
C ALA A 103 -10.44 11.95 -8.31
N ILE A 104 -9.60 10.95 -8.61
CA ILE A 104 -8.17 11.04 -8.28
C ILE A 104 -7.45 12.21 -8.99
N GLY A 105 -7.91 12.58 -10.20
CA GLY A 105 -7.39 13.76 -10.91
C GLY A 105 -7.65 15.05 -10.16
N GLU A 106 -8.87 15.20 -9.62
CA GLU A 106 -9.26 16.35 -8.79
C GLU A 106 -8.46 16.40 -7.48
N VAL A 107 -8.28 15.23 -6.83
CA VAL A 107 -7.47 15.11 -5.62
C VAL A 107 -6.04 15.60 -5.85
N ARG A 108 -5.41 15.22 -6.97
CA ARG A 108 -4.06 15.67 -7.35
C ARG A 108 -4.00 17.16 -7.64
N GLU A 109 -4.99 17.70 -8.35
CA GLU A 109 -5.05 19.12 -8.69
C GLU A 109 -5.16 19.98 -7.42
N VAL A 110 -6.02 19.61 -6.49
CA VAL A 110 -6.17 20.32 -5.21
C VAL A 110 -4.89 20.22 -4.37
N ALA A 111 -4.28 19.05 -4.26
CA ALA A 111 -3.03 18.88 -3.53
C ALA A 111 -1.91 19.77 -4.12
N THR A 112 -1.83 19.87 -5.45
CA THR A 112 -0.87 20.75 -6.14
C THR A 112 -1.12 22.22 -5.80
N ARG A 113 -2.39 22.67 -5.78
CA ARG A 113 -2.76 24.04 -5.35
C ARG A 113 -2.42 24.32 -3.90
N LYS A 114 -2.38 23.30 -3.04
CA LYS A 114 -1.97 23.36 -1.64
C LYS A 114 -0.45 23.27 -1.43
N SER A 115 0.34 23.40 -2.51
CA SER A 115 1.80 23.31 -2.47
C SER A 115 2.32 21.97 -1.95
N PHE A 116 1.52 20.90 -2.13
CA PHE A 116 2.00 19.55 -1.85
C PHE A 116 3.15 19.22 -2.83
N PRO A 117 4.26 18.62 -2.36
CA PRO A 117 5.45 18.45 -3.20
C PRO A 117 5.18 17.57 -4.43
N SER A 118 5.53 18.08 -5.62
CA SER A 118 5.29 17.41 -6.90
C SER A 118 6.05 16.09 -7.03
N GLU A 119 7.24 16.00 -6.44
CA GLU A 119 8.08 14.81 -6.46
C GLU A 119 7.39 13.64 -5.75
N LEU A 120 6.67 13.92 -4.66
CA LEU A 120 5.92 12.92 -3.92
C LEU A 120 4.73 12.41 -4.75
N LEU A 121 4.03 13.32 -5.45
CA LEU A 121 2.94 12.96 -6.36
C LEU A 121 3.42 12.10 -7.54
N THR A 122 4.58 12.43 -8.10
CA THR A 122 5.16 11.71 -9.24
C THR A 122 5.50 10.28 -8.85
N ILE A 123 6.26 10.08 -7.77
CA ILE A 123 6.67 8.74 -7.32
C ILE A 123 5.47 7.86 -6.99
N TRP A 124 4.48 8.40 -6.27
CA TRP A 124 3.25 7.66 -5.99
C TRP A 124 2.49 7.30 -7.28
N SER A 125 2.31 8.26 -8.21
CA SER A 125 1.58 8.02 -9.46
C SER A 125 2.27 6.97 -10.33
N GLU A 126 3.59 7.11 -10.53
CA GLU A 126 4.35 6.29 -11.46
C GLU A 126 4.59 4.88 -10.94
N ARG A 127 4.74 4.71 -9.62
CA ARG A 127 5.11 3.42 -9.00
C ARG A 127 3.95 2.82 -8.22
N GLY A 128 3.49 3.51 -7.17
CA GLY A 128 2.46 2.98 -6.27
C GLY A 128 1.13 2.72 -6.95
N ARG A 129 0.54 3.77 -7.54
CA ARG A 129 -0.77 3.69 -8.17
C ARG A 129 -0.78 2.85 -9.44
N ASN A 130 0.27 2.94 -10.25
CA ASN A 130 0.40 2.07 -11.43
C ASN A 130 0.51 0.60 -11.03
N ALA A 131 1.26 0.27 -9.98
CA ALA A 131 1.35 -1.10 -9.49
C ALA A 131 0.01 -1.62 -8.96
N ASP A 132 -0.72 -0.81 -8.18
CA ASP A 132 -2.06 -1.17 -7.70
C ASP A 132 -3.06 -1.35 -8.88
N ASN A 133 -3.09 -0.43 -9.83
CA ASN A 133 -3.90 -0.56 -11.05
C ASN A 133 -3.54 -1.83 -11.83
N MET A 134 -2.26 -2.18 -11.90
CA MET A 134 -1.81 -3.41 -12.53
C MET A 134 -2.30 -4.65 -11.77
N LEU A 135 -2.27 -4.65 -10.44
CA LEU A 135 -2.81 -5.73 -9.62
C LEU A 135 -4.33 -5.90 -9.81
N LYS A 136 -5.07 -4.79 -9.94
CA LYS A 136 -6.53 -4.78 -10.10
C LYS A 136 -7.01 -5.20 -11.49
N HIS A 137 -6.25 -4.85 -12.53
CA HIS A 137 -6.74 -4.89 -13.92
C HIS A 137 -5.99 -5.84 -14.85
N ARG A 138 -4.91 -6.52 -14.42
CA ARG A 138 -4.19 -7.45 -15.30
C ARG A 138 -4.88 -8.82 -15.42
N SER A 139 -4.88 -9.34 -16.65
CA SER A 139 -5.23 -10.73 -16.97
C SER A 139 -4.09 -11.69 -16.61
N LEU A 140 -4.41 -12.98 -16.49
CA LEU A 140 -3.48 -14.07 -16.14
C LEU A 140 -2.20 -14.11 -17.02
N GLU A 141 -2.28 -13.64 -18.26
CA GLU A 141 -1.18 -13.64 -19.24
C GLU A 141 -0.06 -12.64 -18.91
N VAL A 142 -0.28 -11.69 -18.00
CA VAL A 142 0.68 -10.61 -17.66
C VAL A 142 1.21 -10.71 -16.22
N LEU A 143 0.98 -11.85 -15.56
CA LEU A 143 1.34 -12.08 -14.15
C LEU A 143 2.84 -12.31 -13.92
N GLU A 144 3.64 -12.52 -14.97
CA GLU A 144 5.08 -12.74 -14.81
C GLU A 144 5.80 -11.50 -14.29
N ASP A 145 5.23 -10.31 -14.49
CA ASP A 145 5.77 -9.06 -14.03
C ASP A 145 4.73 -8.27 -13.22
N THR A 146 4.94 -8.20 -11.90
CA THR A 146 4.16 -7.32 -11.01
C THR A 146 4.45 -5.85 -11.29
N GLY A 147 5.40 -5.53 -12.19
CA GLY A 147 5.81 -4.19 -12.62
C GLY A 147 6.50 -3.37 -11.54
N ILE A 148 6.36 -3.77 -10.28
CA ILE A 148 7.00 -3.16 -9.13
C ILE A 148 7.88 -4.19 -8.41
N SER A 149 9.14 -3.83 -8.19
CA SER A 149 10.07 -4.63 -7.38
C SER A 149 9.87 -4.36 -5.88
N PHE A 150 10.45 -5.21 -5.03
CA PHE A 150 10.44 -4.95 -3.59
C PHE A 150 11.15 -3.64 -3.24
N SER A 151 12.23 -3.30 -3.95
CA SER A 151 12.94 -2.02 -3.78
C SER A 151 12.08 -0.82 -4.16
N ASP A 152 11.29 -0.94 -5.22
CA ASP A 152 10.38 0.13 -5.63
C ASP A 152 9.27 0.33 -4.60
N ALA A 153 8.74 -0.75 -4.03
CA ALA A 153 7.75 -0.69 -2.95
C ALA A 153 8.29 0.02 -1.70
N LEU A 154 9.56 -0.24 -1.33
CA LEU A 154 10.24 0.49 -0.25
C LEU A 154 10.40 1.98 -0.59
N SER A 155 10.76 2.31 -1.83
CA SER A 155 10.86 3.70 -2.25
C SER A 155 9.51 4.44 -2.18
N VAL A 156 8.40 3.77 -2.51
CA VAL A 156 7.05 4.33 -2.31
C VAL A 156 6.74 4.49 -0.83
N MET A 157 7.14 3.56 0.03
CA MET A 157 6.99 3.66 1.48
C MET A 157 7.76 4.86 2.07
N GLU A 158 9.02 5.05 1.67
CA GLU A 158 9.82 6.20 2.08
C GLU A 158 9.16 7.51 1.65
N ASN A 159 8.63 7.54 0.42
CA ASN A 159 7.86 8.66 -0.09
C ASN A 159 6.61 8.94 0.77
N LEU A 160 5.92 7.88 1.21
CA LEU A 160 4.74 8.00 2.08
C LEU A 160 5.10 8.63 3.43
N VAL A 161 6.25 8.26 4.00
CA VAL A 161 6.76 8.87 5.23
C VAL A 161 7.03 10.37 5.03
N CYS A 162 7.66 10.75 3.92
CA CYS A 162 7.88 12.16 3.57
C CYS A 162 6.55 12.93 3.39
N ALA A 163 5.54 12.30 2.78
CA ALA A 163 4.21 12.88 2.62
C ALA A 163 3.52 13.12 3.97
N LEU A 164 3.62 12.17 4.89
CA LEU A 164 3.10 12.32 6.26
C LEU A 164 3.83 13.42 7.04
N ASP A 165 5.17 13.48 6.96
CA ASP A 165 5.96 14.55 7.58
C ASP A 165 5.57 15.93 7.03
N TRP A 166 5.34 16.04 5.71
CA TRP A 166 4.85 17.28 5.11
C TRP A 166 3.50 17.69 5.69
N VAL A 167 2.53 16.76 5.80
CA VAL A 167 1.21 17.03 6.39
C VAL A 167 1.36 17.56 7.81
N LEU A 168 2.17 16.91 8.64
CA LEU A 168 2.36 17.28 10.04
C LEU A 168 3.02 18.66 10.23
N ARG A 169 3.82 19.10 9.26
CA ARG A 169 4.50 20.41 9.32
C ARG A 169 3.69 21.55 8.74
N ASN A 170 2.79 21.27 7.79
CA ASN A 170 2.14 22.30 6.98
C ASN A 170 0.64 22.43 7.22
N LEU A 171 0.01 21.47 7.90
CA LEU A 171 -1.41 21.53 8.24
C LEU A 171 -1.57 21.56 9.77
N SER A 172 -2.23 22.60 10.27
CA SER A 172 -2.51 22.74 11.70
C SER A 172 -3.63 21.79 12.16
N PRO A 173 -3.64 21.29 13.41
CA PRO A 173 -4.73 20.45 13.95
C PRO A 173 -6.14 21.05 13.83
N GLU A 174 -6.26 22.36 13.57
CA GLU A 174 -7.51 23.09 13.38
C GLU A 174 -7.98 23.09 11.92
N GLU A 175 -7.05 23.03 10.95
CA GLU A 175 -7.34 22.78 9.52
C GLU A 175 -7.65 21.30 9.23
N ILE A 176 -7.58 20.48 10.28
CA ILE A 176 -7.68 19.02 10.27
C ILE A 176 -9.08 18.54 10.68
N ALA A 177 -9.88 19.37 11.38
CA ALA A 177 -11.24 19.05 11.86
C ALA A 177 -12.33 19.48 10.86
#